data_AF-A0A6A5S987-F1
#
_entry.id   AF-A0A6A5S987-F1
#
_cell.length_a   1.000
_cell.length_b   1.000
_cell.length_c   1.000
_cell.angle_alpha   90.00
_cell.angle_beta   90.00
_cell.angle_gamma   90.00
#
_symmetry.space_group_name_H-M   'P 1'
#
loop_
_entity.id
_entity.type
_entity.pdbx_description
1 polymer ?
#
loop_
_entity_poly.entity_id
_entity_poly.type
_entity_poly.pdbx_seq_one_letter_code
_entity_poly.pdbx_strand_id
1 'polypeptide(L)'
;MGVQANFGGRIRILIDAGAQILEHDNRSLATAWLGIDTQSSAAVYFDDTHRAMVVYRKGADIPLVASPFAENLENCLVYLDESHCRGTDLKLPPKARAAVTLGLHLTKDALVQAAMRLRLLGTTQSVTFFYPPEVHQGILDLRSAARSWPKAPLSSIDVIRWLLQQSCNAIDQLEPLYFSQIIDYLQRTQVKLDHPDFLQNPESRKAYLDVVRAQEMQSLQKLYKPNHQLCATVIEPSTFTPSLQGYVTEILHRRKCFQDRGFAVHPSTLDEVEQECEMEFELECVREVQPPVHFEALDIDRLHHDIELFGRTGIVPAGSDAFEPMFSALQKTALGLKHDTINAANIRAGLYVSTQFTRTVSVMGPNDNFLRPCHWILWSSTTKVGIVVSPEEADLLIPILRGANIEAPICHLIVYAAPITLHMLQFNTLDYYAIPPLSSKFKSPTWLKVELGIFAGRLYFEWDEYETIMWYLGMRQSQNDDGEYVPSNRNTAFSTKPLAFLHDWLALRRKRLDFEHTPMGFIITGKPLSADHPFFSAPKNDEDNDTGPLSAAHVP
;
A
#
# COMPACT_ATOMS: atom_id res chain seq x y z
N MET A 1 22.82 52.68 -5.95
CA MET A 1 21.35 52.73 -5.77
C MET A 1 20.88 51.32 -5.49
N GLY A 2 20.66 51.00 -4.22
CA GLY A 2 20.15 49.70 -3.80
C GLY A 2 18.65 49.64 -4.04
N VAL A 3 18.21 48.66 -4.83
CA VAL A 3 16.82 48.23 -4.84
C VAL A 3 16.78 46.95 -4.03
N GLN A 4 16.49 47.09 -2.73
CA GLN A 4 15.89 46.01 -1.96
C GLN A 4 14.54 45.72 -2.60
N ALA A 5 14.49 44.73 -3.49
CA ALA A 5 13.22 44.22 -3.98
C ALA A 5 12.53 43.53 -2.80
N ASN A 6 11.48 44.17 -2.29
CA ASN A 6 10.52 43.56 -1.37
C ASN A 6 9.91 42.32 -2.05
N PHE A 7 10.47 41.13 -1.81
CA PHE A 7 9.88 39.85 -2.23
C PHE A 7 8.73 39.43 -1.31
N GLY A 8 7.78 40.34 -1.06
CA GLY A 8 6.58 40.13 -0.23
C GLY A 8 5.39 39.57 -1.02
N GLY A 9 5.62 38.76 -2.06
CA GLY A 9 4.56 38.12 -2.84
C GLY A 9 4.16 36.77 -2.25
N ARG A 10 2.85 36.50 -2.17
CA ARG A 10 2.28 35.20 -1.76
C ARG A 10 2.63 34.12 -2.77
N ILE A 11 2.90 32.91 -2.28
CA ILE A 11 3.14 31.73 -3.10
C ILE A 11 1.77 31.17 -3.51
N ARG A 12 1.52 31.08 -4.82
CA ARG A 12 0.28 30.50 -5.39
C ARG A 12 0.54 29.31 -6.30
N ILE A 13 1.81 28.96 -6.50
CA ILE A 13 2.22 27.86 -7.35
C ILE A 13 3.15 26.98 -6.53
N LEU A 14 2.86 25.68 -6.48
CA LEU A 14 3.71 24.68 -5.88
C LEU A 14 4.16 23.73 -7.00
N ILE A 15 5.47 23.66 -7.20
CA ILE A 15 6.12 22.79 -8.16
C ILE A 15 6.89 21.75 -7.35
N ASP A 16 6.36 20.53 -7.28
CA ASP A 16 6.97 19.45 -6.53
C ASP A 16 8.03 18.72 -7.36
N ALA A 17 9.11 19.43 -7.69
CA ALA A 17 10.20 18.89 -8.48
C ALA A 17 11.00 17.82 -7.72
N GLY A 18 10.96 17.84 -6.38
CA GLY A 18 11.68 16.92 -5.52
C GLY A 18 10.88 15.75 -4.97
N ALA A 19 9.65 15.53 -5.44
CA ALA A 19 8.73 14.50 -4.97
C ALA A 19 8.60 14.45 -3.43
N GLN A 20 8.40 15.62 -2.81
CA GLN A 20 8.34 15.77 -1.36
C GLN A 20 6.91 15.63 -0.82
N ILE A 21 5.89 15.60 -1.68
CA ILE A 21 4.51 15.36 -1.27
C ILE A 21 4.16 13.88 -1.47
N LEU A 22 4.19 13.12 -0.37
CA LEU A 22 3.96 11.66 -0.39
C LEU A 22 2.58 11.24 0.16
N GLU A 23 2.03 12.02 1.10
CA GLU A 23 0.85 11.62 1.90
C GLU A 23 -0.49 12.06 1.28
N HIS A 24 -0.45 12.80 0.18
CA HIS A 24 -1.64 13.33 -0.49
C HIS A 24 -1.59 13.07 -1.98
N ASP A 25 -2.71 12.62 -2.55
CA ASP A 25 -2.91 12.74 -3.99
C ASP A 25 -3.06 14.22 -4.40
N ASN A 26 -2.91 14.48 -5.70
CA ASN A 26 -2.92 15.84 -6.25
C ASN A 26 -4.18 16.63 -5.88
N ARG A 27 -5.34 15.96 -5.91
CA ARG A 27 -6.63 16.57 -5.60
C ARG A 27 -6.73 16.95 -4.13
N SER A 28 -6.33 16.04 -3.26
CA SER A 28 -6.38 16.19 -1.81
C SER A 28 -5.45 17.31 -1.36
N LEU A 29 -4.24 17.38 -1.91
CA LEU A 29 -3.31 18.48 -1.63
C LEU A 29 -3.89 19.83 -2.10
N ALA A 30 -4.40 19.90 -3.34
CA ALA A 30 -4.99 21.12 -3.87
C ALA A 30 -6.19 21.59 -3.04
N THR A 31 -7.01 20.64 -2.57
CA THR A 31 -8.17 20.92 -1.70
C THR A 31 -7.74 21.41 -0.33
N ALA A 32 -6.77 20.74 0.31
CA ALA A 32 -6.23 21.14 1.60
C ALA A 32 -5.60 22.53 1.53
N TRP A 33 -4.81 22.79 0.49
CA TRP A 33 -4.19 24.09 0.29
C TRP A 33 -5.22 25.21 0.04
N LEU A 34 -6.28 24.92 -0.72
CA LEU A 34 -7.40 25.85 -0.92
C LEU A 34 -8.20 26.12 0.36
N GLY A 35 -8.26 25.16 1.28
CA GLY A 35 -8.81 25.33 2.62
C GLY A 35 -8.05 26.38 3.44
N ILE A 36 -6.72 26.40 3.32
CA ILE A 36 -5.82 27.32 4.03
C ILE A 36 -5.78 28.71 3.35
N ASP A 37 -5.62 28.77 2.03
CA ASP A 37 -5.61 30.05 1.30
C ASP A 37 -7.04 30.53 1.01
N THR A 38 -7.54 31.46 1.82
CA THR A 38 -8.89 32.01 1.70
C THR A 38 -9.07 33.03 0.57
N GLN A 39 -7.99 33.42 -0.12
CA GLN A 39 -8.04 34.44 -1.18
C GLN A 39 -8.20 33.85 -2.57
N SER A 40 -7.77 32.61 -2.75
CA SER A 40 -7.86 31.91 -4.03
C SER A 40 -9.27 31.38 -4.24
N SER A 41 -9.76 31.51 -5.47
CA SER A 41 -11.12 31.12 -5.86
C SER A 41 -11.25 29.62 -6.13
N ALA A 42 -10.16 29.01 -6.59
CA ALA A 42 -10.06 27.59 -6.93
C ALA A 42 -8.59 27.13 -6.90
N ALA A 43 -8.37 25.83 -6.98
CA ALA A 43 -7.04 25.24 -7.14
C ALA A 43 -6.99 24.35 -8.38
N VAL A 44 -5.87 24.38 -9.10
CA VAL A 44 -5.59 23.57 -10.29
C VAL A 44 -4.66 22.44 -9.91
N TYR A 45 -5.01 21.23 -10.35
CA TYR A 45 -4.24 20.02 -10.15
C TYR A 45 -4.36 19.10 -11.37
N PHE A 46 -3.57 18.03 -11.46
CA PHE A 46 -3.71 17.01 -12.49
C PHE A 46 -4.35 15.74 -11.91
N ASP A 47 -5.37 15.21 -12.57
CA ASP A 47 -6.01 13.95 -12.18
C ASP A 47 -5.17 12.73 -12.55
N ASP A 48 -5.65 11.55 -12.14
CA ASP A 48 -5.09 10.23 -12.46
C ASP A 48 -5.06 9.91 -13.96
N THR A 49 -5.76 10.69 -14.78
CA THR A 49 -5.76 10.60 -16.25
C THR A 49 -4.88 11.65 -16.92
N HIS A 50 -3.98 12.31 -16.16
CA HIS A 50 -3.08 13.37 -16.61
C HIS A 50 -3.79 14.61 -17.20
N ARG A 51 -5.04 14.87 -16.81
CA ARG A 51 -5.78 16.06 -17.25
C ARG A 51 -5.77 17.14 -16.19
N ALA A 52 -5.60 18.39 -16.63
CA ALA A 52 -5.68 19.54 -15.75
C ALA A 52 -7.14 19.76 -15.28
N MET A 53 -7.35 19.70 -13.98
CA MET A 53 -8.63 19.84 -13.29
C MET A 53 -8.61 21.05 -12.36
N VAL A 54 -9.79 21.59 -12.08
CA VAL A 54 -10.02 22.71 -11.17
C VAL A 54 -10.94 22.24 -10.06
N VAL A 55 -10.46 22.31 -8.82
CA VAL A 55 -11.28 22.12 -7.62
C VAL A 55 -11.73 23.46 -7.06
N TYR A 56 -13.03 23.61 -6.86
CA TYR A 56 -13.62 24.76 -6.18
C TYR A 56 -13.69 24.55 -4.67
N ARG A 57 -13.80 25.64 -3.90
CA ARG A 57 -13.91 25.59 -2.43
C ARG A 57 -15.10 24.75 -1.93
N LYS A 58 -16.16 24.60 -2.74
CA LYS A 58 -17.33 23.76 -2.43
C LYS A 58 -17.12 22.27 -2.77
N GLY A 59 -15.91 21.87 -3.19
CA GLY A 59 -15.53 20.49 -3.48
C GLY A 59 -15.92 19.97 -4.87
N ALA A 60 -16.47 20.82 -5.73
CA ALA A 60 -16.79 20.45 -7.11
C ALA A 60 -15.54 20.53 -8.00
N ASP A 61 -15.38 19.54 -8.88
CA ASP A 61 -14.27 19.45 -9.84
C ASP A 61 -14.77 19.60 -11.26
N ILE A 62 -14.05 20.39 -12.07
CA ILE A 62 -14.29 20.49 -13.52
C ILE A 62 -12.96 20.50 -14.28
N PRO A 63 -12.93 20.09 -15.56
CA PRO A 63 -11.75 20.26 -16.40
C PRO A 63 -11.35 21.74 -16.52
N LEU A 64 -10.04 22.02 -16.48
CA LEU A 64 -9.51 23.39 -16.57
C LEU A 64 -10.01 24.10 -17.84
N VAL A 65 -10.04 23.39 -18.97
CA VAL A 65 -10.53 23.90 -20.26
C VAL A 65 -12.01 24.31 -20.25
N ALA A 66 -12.81 23.73 -19.36
CA ALA A 66 -14.22 24.03 -19.19
C ALA A 66 -14.47 25.05 -18.05
N SER A 67 -13.42 25.54 -17.40
CA SER A 67 -13.48 26.47 -16.29
C SER A 67 -13.29 27.92 -16.75
N PRO A 68 -13.74 28.92 -15.96
CA PRO A 68 -13.45 30.33 -16.24
C PRO A 68 -11.96 30.69 -16.06
N PHE A 69 -11.12 29.75 -15.60
CA PHE A 69 -9.70 29.97 -15.33
C PHE A 69 -8.78 29.47 -16.44
N ALA A 70 -9.32 28.89 -17.52
CA ALA A 70 -8.53 28.31 -18.61
C ALA A 70 -7.48 29.27 -19.20
N GLU A 71 -7.83 30.55 -19.32
CA GLU A 71 -6.96 31.58 -19.91
C GLU A 71 -6.27 32.48 -18.86
N ASN A 72 -6.69 32.44 -17.60
CA ASN A 72 -6.11 33.25 -16.53
C ASN A 72 -6.16 32.53 -15.17
N LEU A 73 -4.98 32.16 -14.67
CA LEU A 73 -4.78 31.49 -13.39
C LEU A 73 -4.47 32.45 -12.23
N GLU A 74 -4.62 33.76 -12.39
CA GLU A 74 -4.24 34.76 -11.36
C GLU A 74 -4.87 34.52 -10.00
N ASN A 75 -6.13 34.08 -9.96
CA ASN A 75 -6.89 33.84 -8.72
C ASN A 75 -6.93 32.36 -8.31
N CYS A 76 -6.05 31.54 -8.89
CA CYS A 76 -5.97 30.11 -8.61
C CYS A 76 -4.68 29.75 -7.87
N LEU A 77 -4.78 28.73 -7.03
CA LEU A 77 -3.62 27.94 -6.65
C LEU A 77 -3.30 26.96 -7.78
N VAL A 78 -2.02 26.65 -7.99
CA VAL A 78 -1.60 25.65 -8.99
C VAL A 78 -0.64 24.69 -8.33
N TYR A 79 -0.98 23.41 -8.36
CA TYR A 79 -0.10 22.33 -7.92
C TYR A 79 0.36 21.51 -9.12
N LEU A 80 1.67 21.29 -9.22
CA LEU A 80 2.32 20.40 -10.17
C LEU A 80 3.12 19.37 -9.38
N ASP A 81 2.75 18.09 -9.51
CA ASP A 81 3.57 16.98 -9.00
C ASP A 81 4.81 16.75 -9.88
N GLU A 82 5.67 15.81 -9.49
CA GLU A 82 6.90 15.50 -10.24
C GLU A 82 6.62 15.08 -11.69
N SER A 83 5.64 14.19 -11.91
CA SER A 83 5.31 13.65 -13.23
C SER A 83 4.81 14.73 -14.19
N HIS A 84 4.03 15.69 -13.67
CA HIS A 84 3.45 16.80 -14.41
C HIS A 84 4.36 18.04 -14.48
N CYS A 85 5.58 17.97 -13.92
CA CYS A 85 6.63 18.97 -14.16
C CYS A 85 7.22 18.86 -15.58
N ARG A 86 6.92 17.79 -16.33
CA ARG A 86 7.36 17.56 -17.71
C ARG A 86 6.16 17.60 -18.66
N GLY A 87 6.33 18.15 -19.86
CA GLY A 87 5.32 18.10 -20.93
C GLY A 87 4.07 18.97 -20.78
N THR A 88 3.73 19.45 -19.58
CA THR A 88 2.51 20.26 -19.34
C THR A 88 2.72 21.75 -19.66
N ASP A 89 1.73 22.39 -20.28
CA ASP A 89 1.78 23.83 -20.59
C ASP A 89 0.58 24.55 -19.93
N LEU A 90 0.86 25.29 -18.86
CA LEU A 90 -0.10 26.15 -18.18
C LEU A 90 0.34 27.61 -18.30
N LYS A 91 -0.60 28.51 -18.62
CA LYS A 91 -0.35 29.95 -18.63
C LYS A 91 -0.33 30.49 -17.20
N LEU A 92 0.83 30.35 -16.55
CA LEU A 92 1.03 30.83 -15.17
C LEU A 92 1.09 32.37 -15.12
N PRO A 93 0.57 33.00 -14.04
CA PRO A 93 0.48 34.45 -13.96
C PRO A 93 1.84 35.16 -14.10
N PRO A 94 1.91 36.34 -14.76
CA PRO A 94 3.19 36.95 -15.10
C PRO A 94 3.98 37.43 -13.89
N LYS A 95 3.34 37.73 -12.76
CA LYS A 95 4.00 38.13 -11.50
C LYS A 95 4.01 37.02 -10.46
N ALA A 96 3.89 35.76 -10.89
CA ALA A 96 3.79 34.64 -9.97
C ALA A 96 5.10 34.35 -9.24
N ARG A 97 4.95 33.88 -8.00
CA ARG A 97 6.02 33.30 -7.21
C ARG A 97 5.67 31.85 -6.92
N ALA A 98 6.56 30.94 -7.29
CA ALA A 98 6.37 29.51 -7.02
C ALA A 98 7.24 29.04 -5.85
N ALA A 99 6.69 28.13 -5.04
CA ALA A 99 7.47 27.22 -4.23
C ALA A 99 7.97 26.09 -5.14
N VAL A 100 9.25 25.77 -5.05
CA VAL A 100 9.83 24.62 -5.76
C VAL A 100 10.49 23.72 -4.71
N THR A 101 10.03 22.48 -4.63
CA THR A 101 10.61 21.51 -3.68
C THR A 101 11.92 20.94 -4.24
N LEU A 102 12.86 20.61 -3.36
CA LEU A 102 14.08 19.89 -3.70
C LEU A 102 14.11 18.55 -2.95
N GLY A 103 14.46 17.50 -3.67
CA GLY A 103 14.72 16.16 -3.12
C GLY A 103 16.20 15.81 -3.18
N LEU A 104 16.61 14.79 -2.44
CA LEU A 104 18.01 14.36 -2.32
C LEU A 104 18.63 14.00 -3.69
N HIS A 105 17.85 13.36 -4.56
CA HIS A 105 18.28 12.87 -5.87
C HIS A 105 17.93 13.82 -7.02
N LEU A 106 17.45 15.04 -6.71
CA LEU A 106 17.04 15.99 -7.73
C LEU A 106 18.25 16.52 -8.52
N THR A 107 18.21 16.39 -9.84
CA THR A 107 19.26 16.89 -10.73
C THR A 107 18.97 18.32 -11.20
N LYS A 108 20.01 18.99 -11.70
CA LYS A 108 19.92 20.34 -12.26
C LYS A 108 18.94 20.38 -13.44
N ASP A 109 18.98 19.39 -14.34
CA ASP A 109 18.10 19.38 -15.51
C ASP A 109 16.64 19.18 -15.14
N ALA A 110 16.35 18.26 -14.21
CA ALA A 110 14.99 18.04 -13.72
C ALA A 110 14.42 19.29 -13.03
N LEU A 111 15.20 19.95 -12.15
CA LEU A 111 14.78 21.22 -11.55
C LEU A 111 14.52 22.28 -12.63
N VAL A 112 15.42 22.44 -13.60
CA VAL A 112 15.27 23.45 -14.66
C VAL A 112 14.02 23.16 -15.49
N GLN A 113 13.75 21.90 -15.85
CA GLN A 113 12.54 21.53 -16.59
C GLN A 113 11.26 21.92 -15.85
N ALA A 114 11.23 21.67 -14.54
CA ALA A 114 10.12 22.02 -13.65
C ALA A 114 10.00 23.55 -13.47
N ALA A 115 11.10 24.24 -13.17
CA ALA A 115 11.11 25.69 -12.98
C ALA A 115 10.77 26.46 -14.27
N MET A 116 11.14 25.92 -15.44
CA MET A 116 10.82 26.49 -16.75
C MET A 116 9.32 26.44 -17.11
N ARG A 117 8.46 25.83 -16.29
CA ARG A 117 7.01 26.08 -16.36
C ARG A 117 6.70 27.57 -16.14
N LEU A 118 7.50 28.25 -15.32
CA LEU A 118 7.51 29.70 -15.20
C LEU A 118 8.26 30.32 -16.39
N ARG A 119 7.56 30.53 -17.51
CA ARG A 119 8.14 31.07 -18.75
C ARG A 119 8.77 32.47 -18.62
N LEU A 120 8.40 33.22 -17.58
CA LEU A 120 8.92 34.56 -17.27
C LEU A 120 9.85 34.57 -16.06
N LEU A 121 10.40 33.41 -15.67
CA LEU A 121 11.34 33.28 -14.56
C LEU A 121 12.57 34.17 -14.77
N GLY A 122 12.93 34.94 -13.73
CA GLY A 122 14.07 35.88 -13.78
C GLY A 122 13.73 37.24 -14.39
N THR A 123 12.51 37.42 -14.92
CA THR A 123 11.99 38.73 -15.34
C THR A 123 10.94 39.24 -14.35
N THR A 124 9.73 38.70 -14.42
CA THR A 124 8.60 39.05 -13.55
C THR A 124 8.16 37.91 -12.65
N GLN A 125 8.55 36.66 -12.96
CA GLN A 125 8.33 35.49 -12.11
C GLN A 125 9.58 35.16 -11.29
N SER A 126 9.35 34.52 -10.14
CA SER A 126 10.41 34.14 -9.19
C SER A 126 10.09 32.81 -8.52
N VAL A 127 11.12 32.19 -7.95
CA VAL A 127 10.99 30.92 -7.21
C VAL A 127 11.46 31.07 -5.77
N THR A 128 10.99 30.18 -4.91
CA THR A 128 11.48 29.98 -3.55
C THR A 128 11.66 28.49 -3.34
N PHE A 129 12.89 28.10 -3.01
CA PHE A 129 13.23 26.70 -2.80
C PHE A 129 12.79 26.26 -1.41
N PHE A 130 12.13 25.11 -1.36
CA PHE A 130 11.79 24.39 -0.14
C PHE A 130 12.53 23.06 -0.18
N TYR A 131 13.15 22.69 0.92
CA TYR A 131 13.98 21.49 0.97
C TYR A 131 14.00 20.91 2.38
N PRO A 132 14.11 19.58 2.51
CA PRO A 132 14.18 18.91 3.80
C PRO A 132 15.57 19.07 4.44
N PRO A 133 15.73 18.71 5.73
CA PRO A 133 16.99 18.88 6.47
C PRO A 133 18.20 18.22 5.82
N GLU A 134 18.02 17.08 5.13
CA GLU A 134 19.09 16.32 4.50
C GLU A 134 19.69 17.09 3.31
N VAL A 135 18.82 17.68 2.49
CA VAL A 135 19.23 18.57 1.37
C VAL A 135 19.90 19.83 1.91
N HIS A 136 19.36 20.40 3.00
CA HIS A 136 19.98 21.55 3.66
C HIS A 136 21.43 21.25 4.09
N GLN A 137 21.64 20.11 4.75
CA GLN A 137 22.96 19.68 5.18
C GLN A 137 23.89 19.46 3.99
N GLY A 138 23.43 18.80 2.93
CA GLY A 138 24.23 18.61 1.71
C GLY A 138 24.68 19.92 1.05
N ILE A 139 23.83 20.96 1.05
CA ILE A 139 24.19 22.30 0.57
C ILE A 139 25.28 22.91 1.45
N LEU A 140 25.16 22.80 2.77
CA LEU A 140 26.15 23.31 3.72
C LEU A 140 27.49 22.58 3.60
N ASP A 141 27.48 21.26 3.44
CA ASP A 141 28.68 20.43 3.30
C ASP A 141 29.46 20.83 2.05
N LEU A 142 28.78 20.97 0.91
CA LEU A 142 29.41 21.40 -0.34
C LEU A 142 29.97 22.83 -0.24
N ARG A 143 29.25 23.73 0.42
CA ARG A 143 29.72 25.10 0.67
C ARG A 143 30.96 25.12 1.57
N SER A 144 31.01 24.27 2.60
CA SER A 144 32.15 24.17 3.52
C SER A 144 33.40 23.63 2.81
N ALA A 145 33.24 22.68 1.89
CA ALA A 145 34.31 22.10 1.09
C ALA A 145 34.95 23.11 0.11
N ALA A 146 34.19 24.09 -0.38
CA ALA A 146 34.65 25.09 -1.34
C ALA A 146 35.61 26.17 -0.76
N ARG A 147 35.90 26.14 0.56
CA ARG A 147 36.82 27.05 1.29
C ARG A 147 36.64 28.55 1.00
N SER A 148 35.47 28.96 0.51
CA SER A 148 35.25 30.31 -0.03
C SER A 148 34.11 31.04 0.70
N TRP A 149 34.47 32.21 1.21
CA TRP A 149 33.61 33.29 1.74
C TRP A 149 32.92 33.12 3.11
N PRO A 150 32.65 34.23 3.83
CA PRO A 150 32.21 34.22 5.22
C PRO A 150 30.81 33.62 5.39
N LYS A 151 30.35 33.50 6.65
CA LYS A 151 29.02 33.02 7.11
C LYS A 151 27.84 33.90 6.62
N ALA A 152 27.78 34.22 5.34
CA ALA A 152 26.63 34.86 4.71
C ALA A 152 25.43 33.88 4.71
N PRO A 153 24.18 34.39 4.78
CA PRO A 153 22.99 33.55 4.65
C PRO A 153 23.02 32.77 3.33
N LEU A 154 22.41 31.58 3.32
CA LEU A 154 22.30 30.77 2.10
C LEU A 154 21.57 31.54 1.01
N SER A 155 22.05 31.36 -0.21
CA SER A 155 21.49 31.98 -1.41
C SER A 155 21.06 30.91 -2.43
N SER A 156 20.29 31.31 -3.43
CA SER A 156 19.96 30.44 -4.56
C SER A 156 21.20 29.92 -5.30
N ILE A 157 22.32 30.64 -5.27
CA ILE A 157 23.58 30.20 -5.89
C ILE A 157 24.10 28.92 -5.23
N ASP A 158 23.95 28.80 -3.90
CA ASP A 158 24.38 27.62 -3.15
C ASP A 158 23.54 26.40 -3.52
N VAL A 159 22.23 26.60 -3.69
CA VAL A 159 21.30 25.57 -4.18
C VAL A 159 21.68 25.09 -5.58
N ILE A 160 21.91 26.01 -6.52
CA ILE A 160 22.27 25.65 -7.90
C ILE A 160 23.62 24.92 -7.93
N ARG A 161 24.60 25.34 -7.12
CA ARG A 161 25.89 24.64 -7.01
C ARG A 161 25.70 23.21 -6.50
N TRP A 162 24.85 23.03 -5.49
CA TRP A 162 24.53 21.70 -4.96
C TRP A 162 23.86 20.81 -5.99
N LEU A 163 22.90 21.32 -6.76
CA LEU A 163 22.23 20.56 -7.83
C LEU A 163 23.17 20.17 -8.96
N LEU A 164 24.14 21.02 -9.31
CA LEU A 164 25.20 20.66 -10.26
C LEU A 164 26.04 19.50 -9.73
N GLN A 165 26.42 19.54 -8.44
CA GLN A 165 27.12 18.42 -7.82
C GLN A 165 26.27 17.14 -7.79
N GLN A 166 24.97 17.24 -7.47
CA GLN A 166 24.06 16.09 -7.53
C GLN A 166 23.95 15.52 -8.94
N SER A 167 23.96 16.38 -9.97
CA SER A 167 23.93 15.93 -11.36
C SER A 167 25.21 15.17 -11.72
N CYS A 168 26.38 15.66 -11.30
CA CYS A 168 27.63 14.92 -11.49
C CYS A 168 27.61 13.59 -10.72
N ASN A 169 27.15 13.58 -9.47
CA ASN A 169 27.04 12.36 -8.67
C ASN A 169 26.09 11.34 -9.31
N ALA A 170 24.96 11.80 -9.85
CA ALA A 170 24.00 10.94 -10.54
C ALA A 170 24.62 10.34 -11.81
N ILE A 171 25.37 11.12 -12.59
CA ILE A 171 26.12 10.63 -13.76
C ILE A 171 27.17 9.59 -13.33
N ASP A 172 27.95 9.87 -12.28
CA ASP A 172 28.94 8.93 -11.75
C ASP A 172 28.27 7.62 -11.27
N GLN A 173 27.06 7.70 -10.69
CA GLN A 173 26.29 6.53 -10.23
C GLN A 173 25.73 5.68 -11.39
N LEU A 174 25.53 6.25 -12.58
CA LEU A 174 25.09 5.53 -13.77
C LEU A 174 26.25 4.82 -14.50
N GLU A 175 27.50 5.06 -14.11
CA GLU A 175 28.67 4.49 -14.77
C GLU A 175 28.71 2.94 -14.75
N PRO A 176 28.32 2.24 -13.66
CA PRO A 176 28.21 0.78 -13.65
C PRO A 176 27.18 0.23 -14.64
N LEU A 177 26.05 0.90 -14.79
CA LEU A 177 25.00 0.58 -15.76
C LEU A 177 25.54 0.77 -17.19
N TYR A 178 26.15 1.92 -17.45
CA TYR A 178 26.80 2.21 -18.74
C TYR A 178 27.84 1.15 -19.13
N PHE A 179 28.62 0.65 -18.16
CA PHE A 179 29.54 -0.47 -18.39
C PHE A 179 28.81 -1.75 -18.79
N SER A 180 27.72 -2.09 -18.09
CA SER A 180 26.90 -3.27 -18.36
C SER A 180 26.35 -3.22 -19.80
N GLN A 181 25.67 -2.13 -20.15
CA GLN A 181 25.06 -1.91 -21.46
C GLN A 181 26.07 -2.00 -22.61
N ILE A 182 27.26 -1.41 -22.45
CA ILE A 182 28.30 -1.46 -23.48
C ILE A 182 28.85 -2.87 -23.64
N ILE A 183 29.11 -3.56 -22.53
CA ILE A 183 29.58 -4.94 -22.58
C ILE A 183 28.54 -5.83 -23.28
N ASP A 184 27.27 -5.69 -22.94
CA ASP A 184 26.19 -6.45 -23.56
C ASP A 184 26.05 -6.10 -25.05
N TYR A 185 26.19 -4.84 -25.43
CA TYR A 185 26.23 -4.44 -26.83
C TYR A 185 27.40 -5.07 -27.58
N LEU A 186 28.61 -5.06 -27.00
CA LEU A 186 29.81 -5.65 -27.61
C LEU A 186 29.68 -7.17 -27.73
N GLN A 187 29.13 -7.85 -26.73
CA GLN A 187 28.87 -9.29 -26.77
C GLN A 187 27.84 -9.64 -27.84
N ARG A 188 26.72 -8.91 -27.92
CA ARG A 188 25.72 -9.08 -28.99
C ARG A 188 26.32 -8.86 -30.37
N THR A 189 27.19 -7.87 -30.52
CA THR A 189 27.88 -7.58 -31.77
C THR A 189 28.87 -8.69 -32.13
N GLN A 190 29.62 -9.21 -31.15
CA GLN A 190 30.54 -10.33 -31.36
C GLN A 190 29.82 -11.58 -31.83
N VAL A 191 28.73 -11.97 -31.15
CA VAL A 191 27.97 -13.18 -31.51
C VAL A 191 27.28 -13.03 -32.87
N LYS A 192 26.89 -11.81 -33.25
CA LYS A 192 26.42 -11.51 -34.61
C LYS A 192 27.49 -11.75 -35.68
N LEU A 193 28.76 -11.45 -35.38
CA LEU A 193 29.89 -11.70 -36.27
C LEU A 193 30.25 -13.19 -36.35
N ASP A 194 30.20 -13.91 -35.22
CA ASP A 194 30.48 -15.34 -35.15
C ASP A 194 29.40 -16.19 -35.83
N HIS A 195 28.17 -15.67 -35.88
CA HIS A 195 27.01 -16.37 -36.42
C HIS A 195 26.22 -15.50 -37.42
N PRO A 196 26.78 -15.12 -38.58
CA PRO A 196 26.14 -14.18 -39.51
C PRO A 196 24.80 -14.67 -40.06
N ASP A 197 24.60 -15.99 -40.15
CA ASP A 197 23.39 -16.63 -40.67
C ASP A 197 22.34 -16.92 -39.59
N PHE A 198 22.37 -16.25 -38.42
CA PHE A 198 21.45 -16.46 -37.30
C PHE A 198 19.96 -16.30 -37.65
N LEU A 199 19.62 -15.63 -38.75
CA LEU A 199 18.24 -15.56 -39.26
C LEU A 199 17.81 -16.83 -39.98
N GLN A 200 18.73 -17.55 -40.63
CA GLN A 200 18.42 -18.69 -41.50
C GLN A 200 18.75 -20.03 -40.85
N ASN A 201 19.84 -20.11 -40.07
CA ASN A 201 20.29 -21.33 -39.43
C ASN A 201 19.78 -21.43 -37.98
N PRO A 202 19.02 -22.48 -37.60
CA PRO A 202 18.51 -22.68 -36.24
C PRO A 202 19.60 -22.78 -35.15
N GLU A 203 20.76 -23.36 -35.44
CA GLU A 203 21.86 -23.49 -34.48
C GLU A 203 22.54 -22.14 -34.23
N SER A 204 22.84 -21.41 -35.30
CA SER A 204 23.33 -20.02 -35.23
C SER A 204 22.34 -19.10 -34.52
N ARG A 205 21.03 -19.30 -34.76
CA ARG A 205 19.96 -18.58 -34.06
C ARG A 205 19.98 -18.86 -32.56
N LYS A 206 20.11 -20.13 -32.17
CA LYS A 206 20.17 -20.52 -30.77
C LYS A 206 21.36 -19.87 -30.07
N ALA A 207 22.55 -19.97 -30.67
CA ALA A 207 23.76 -19.34 -30.14
C ALA A 207 23.63 -17.81 -30.01
N TYR A 208 22.99 -17.15 -30.98
CA TYR A 208 22.69 -15.71 -30.91
C TYR A 208 21.70 -15.37 -29.79
N LEU A 209 20.59 -16.12 -29.68
CA LEU A 209 19.56 -15.89 -28.66
C LEU A 209 20.05 -16.18 -27.24
N ASP A 210 20.96 -17.15 -27.06
CA ASP A 210 21.53 -17.47 -25.75
C ASP A 210 22.35 -16.32 -25.15
N VAL A 211 22.83 -15.37 -25.98
CA VAL A 211 23.54 -14.15 -25.53
C VAL A 211 22.64 -12.93 -25.51
N VAL A 212 21.70 -12.80 -26.45
CA VAL A 212 20.85 -11.60 -26.58
C VAL A 212 19.70 -11.61 -25.58
N ARG A 213 19.21 -12.79 -25.16
CA ARG A 213 18.12 -12.89 -24.19
C ARG A 213 18.65 -12.63 -22.78
N ALA A 214 18.21 -11.52 -22.19
CA ALA A 214 18.39 -11.27 -20.77
C ALA A 214 17.45 -12.16 -19.94
N GLN A 215 17.88 -12.49 -18.72
CA GLN A 215 17.01 -13.18 -17.77
C GLN A 215 16.06 -12.16 -17.14
N GLU A 216 14.79 -12.13 -17.59
CA GLU A 216 13.75 -11.19 -17.13
C GLU A 216 13.40 -11.33 -15.64
N MET A 217 13.59 -12.51 -15.05
CA MET A 217 13.27 -12.75 -13.64
C MET A 217 14.52 -13.13 -12.84
N GLN A 218 14.95 -12.20 -11.98
CA GLN A 218 15.95 -12.46 -10.95
C GLN A 218 15.25 -12.77 -9.61
N SER A 219 15.84 -13.65 -8.81
CA SER A 219 15.31 -13.90 -7.46
C SER A 219 15.73 -12.78 -6.52
N LEU A 220 14.90 -12.44 -5.53
CA LEU A 220 15.25 -11.47 -4.47
C LEU A 220 16.58 -11.83 -3.78
N GLN A 221 16.89 -13.11 -3.66
CA GLN A 221 18.18 -13.56 -3.12
C GLN A 221 19.35 -13.20 -4.04
N LYS A 222 19.20 -13.22 -5.37
CA LYS A 222 20.25 -12.77 -6.28
C LYS A 222 20.46 -11.25 -6.22
N LEU A 223 19.38 -10.49 -6.07
CA LEU A 223 19.38 -9.02 -5.99
C LEU A 223 19.95 -8.48 -4.67
N TYR A 224 19.50 -9.03 -3.53
CA TYR A 224 19.72 -8.41 -2.22
C TYR A 224 20.68 -9.17 -1.30
N LYS A 225 21.12 -10.39 -1.67
CA LYS A 225 22.07 -11.13 -0.82
C LYS A 225 23.42 -10.40 -0.82
N PRO A 226 23.98 -10.04 0.35
CA PRO A 226 25.33 -9.48 0.44
C PRO A 226 26.33 -10.52 -0.07
N ASN A 227 26.77 -10.38 -1.31
CA ASN A 227 27.75 -11.28 -1.91
C ASN A 227 29.13 -10.61 -1.84
N HIS A 228 29.96 -11.03 -0.88
CA HIS A 228 31.38 -10.67 -0.84
C HIS A 228 32.21 -11.30 -1.97
N GLN A 229 31.61 -12.10 -2.85
CA GLN A 229 32.28 -12.88 -3.90
C GLN A 229 31.39 -13.07 -5.15
N LEU A 230 30.88 -11.99 -5.75
CA LEU A 230 30.56 -12.08 -7.17
C LEU A 230 31.87 -11.84 -7.93
N CYS A 231 32.48 -12.94 -8.33
CA CYS A 231 33.51 -12.93 -9.36
C CYS A 231 32.83 -12.39 -10.62
N ALA A 232 33.01 -11.09 -10.91
CA ALA A 232 32.61 -10.53 -12.19
C ALA A 232 33.16 -11.47 -13.27
N THR A 233 32.31 -11.90 -14.21
CA THR A 233 32.73 -12.69 -15.37
C THR A 233 33.98 -12.01 -15.94
N VAL A 234 35.10 -12.72 -15.96
CA VAL A 234 36.35 -12.17 -16.45
C VAL A 234 36.20 -12.05 -17.96
N ILE A 235 35.95 -10.83 -18.42
CA ILE A 235 35.86 -10.52 -19.84
C ILE A 235 37.28 -10.31 -20.34
N GLU A 236 37.78 -11.29 -21.08
CA GLU A 236 39.09 -11.21 -21.71
C GLU A 236 38.96 -10.50 -23.07
N PRO A 237 39.67 -9.39 -23.33
CA PRO A 237 39.61 -8.70 -24.61
C PRO A 237 39.93 -9.60 -25.81
N SER A 238 40.75 -10.63 -25.60
CA SER A 238 41.19 -11.57 -26.64
C SER A 238 40.07 -12.45 -27.20
N THR A 239 38.93 -12.57 -26.51
CA THR A 239 37.77 -13.33 -27.00
C THR A 239 36.95 -12.57 -28.04
N PHE A 240 37.21 -11.28 -28.21
CA PHE A 240 36.55 -10.44 -29.19
C PHE A 240 37.35 -10.35 -30.50
N THR A 241 36.63 -10.19 -31.60
CA THR A 241 37.17 -9.92 -32.93
C THR A 241 38.06 -8.67 -32.90
N PRO A 242 39.18 -8.60 -33.67
CA PRO A 242 40.11 -7.47 -33.63
C PRO A 242 39.48 -6.07 -33.75
N SER A 243 38.37 -5.94 -34.49
CA SER A 243 37.60 -4.70 -34.62
C SER A 243 36.93 -4.23 -33.32
N LEU A 244 36.66 -5.13 -32.38
CA LEU A 244 35.98 -4.84 -31.11
C LEU A 244 36.95 -4.76 -29.92
N GLN A 245 38.14 -5.35 -30.03
CA GLN A 245 39.12 -5.43 -28.93
C GLN A 245 39.51 -4.07 -28.34
N GLY A 246 39.64 -3.03 -29.19
CA GLY A 246 39.95 -1.67 -28.73
C GLY A 246 38.88 -1.12 -27.77
N TYR A 247 37.60 -1.30 -28.14
CA TYR A 247 36.47 -0.83 -27.34
C TYR A 247 36.35 -1.59 -26.02
N VAL A 248 36.53 -2.92 -26.05
CA VAL A 248 36.52 -3.77 -24.84
C VAL A 248 37.66 -3.38 -23.89
N THR A 249 38.85 -3.11 -24.45
CA THR A 249 40.01 -2.71 -23.63
C THR A 249 39.76 -1.35 -22.96
N GLU A 250 39.21 -0.39 -23.69
CA GLU A 250 38.90 0.94 -23.16
C GLU A 250 37.84 0.88 -22.05
N ILE A 251 36.74 0.13 -22.24
CA ILE A 251 35.67 0.04 -21.25
C ILE A 251 36.13 -0.68 -19.97
N LEU A 252 36.95 -1.73 -20.10
CA LEU A 252 37.53 -2.43 -18.95
C LEU A 252 38.55 -1.55 -18.22
N HIS A 253 39.29 -0.68 -18.93
CA HIS A 253 40.17 0.29 -18.30
C HIS A 253 39.38 1.33 -17.50
N ARG A 254 38.32 1.91 -18.08
CA ARG A 254 37.42 2.85 -17.39
C ARG A 254 36.79 2.22 -16.14
N ARG A 255 36.30 0.98 -16.25
CA ARG A 255 35.74 0.21 -15.12
C ARG A 255 36.75 -0.03 -14.00
N LYS A 256 38.03 -0.25 -14.32
CA LYS A 256 39.10 -0.38 -13.30
C LYS A 256 39.45 0.95 -12.63
N CYS A 257 39.35 2.05 -13.36
CA CYS A 257 39.61 3.40 -12.85
C CYS A 257 38.43 3.98 -12.06
N PHE A 258 37.25 3.37 -12.16
CA PHE A 258 36.08 3.72 -11.37
C PHE A 258 36.35 3.53 -9.88
N GLN A 259 36.18 4.60 -9.10
CA GLN A 259 36.29 4.56 -7.65
C GLN A 259 34.88 4.64 -7.05
N ASP A 260 34.44 3.57 -6.41
CA ASP A 260 33.20 3.58 -5.65
C ASP A 260 33.33 4.55 -4.47
N ARG A 261 32.51 5.61 -4.48
CA ARG A 261 32.44 6.62 -3.41
C ARG A 261 31.52 6.21 -2.26
N GLY A 262 31.14 4.93 -2.17
CA GLY A 262 30.31 4.36 -1.11
C GLY A 262 28.81 4.46 -1.38
N PHE A 263 28.43 4.75 -2.63
CA PHE A 263 27.03 4.89 -3.08
C PHE A 263 26.74 4.09 -4.35
N ALA A 264 27.68 3.28 -4.84
CA ALA A 264 27.48 2.51 -6.06
C ALA A 264 26.40 1.44 -5.85
N VAL A 265 25.26 1.65 -6.50
CA VAL A 265 24.18 0.67 -6.61
C VAL A 265 24.63 -0.45 -7.57
N HIS A 266 24.21 -1.68 -7.29
CA HIS A 266 24.57 -2.83 -8.12
C HIS A 266 24.03 -2.64 -9.56
N PRO A 267 24.80 -2.96 -10.62
CA PRO A 267 24.37 -2.76 -12.01
C PRO A 267 23.00 -3.38 -12.31
N SER A 268 22.73 -4.58 -11.79
CA SER A 268 21.44 -5.25 -12.01
C SER A 268 20.24 -4.51 -11.40
N THR A 269 20.43 -3.77 -10.32
CA THR A 269 19.38 -2.95 -9.72
C THR A 269 19.14 -1.68 -10.56
N LEU A 270 20.19 -1.16 -11.19
CA LEU A 270 20.07 -0.04 -12.13
C LEU A 270 19.44 -0.50 -13.46
N ASP A 271 19.78 -1.69 -13.94
CA ASP A 271 19.19 -2.33 -15.13
C ASP A 271 17.68 -2.53 -14.94
N GLU A 272 17.24 -2.99 -13.76
CA GLU A 272 15.80 -3.14 -13.43
C GLU A 272 15.08 -1.79 -13.39
N VAL A 273 15.66 -0.77 -12.74
CA VAL A 273 15.06 0.57 -12.67
C VAL A 273 14.99 1.22 -14.05
N GLU A 274 16.01 1.07 -14.89
CA GLU A 274 15.98 1.58 -16.27
C GLU A 274 14.95 0.82 -17.11
N GLN A 275 14.84 -0.51 -16.99
CA GLN A 275 13.79 -1.28 -17.66
C GLN A 275 12.38 -0.86 -17.21
N GLU A 276 12.17 -0.63 -15.92
CA GLU A 276 10.90 -0.14 -15.39
C GLU A 276 10.59 1.28 -15.89
N CYS A 277 11.58 2.18 -15.92
CA CYS A 277 11.42 3.53 -16.48
C CYS A 277 11.16 3.53 -17.99
N GLU A 278 11.92 2.76 -18.79
CA GLU A 278 11.69 2.62 -20.23
C GLU A 278 10.30 2.04 -20.53
N MET A 279 9.85 1.06 -19.73
CA MET A 279 8.47 0.55 -19.80
C MET A 279 7.44 1.63 -19.47
N GLU A 280 7.64 2.47 -18.45
CA GLU A 280 6.74 3.60 -18.15
C GLU A 280 6.66 4.61 -19.31
N PHE A 281 7.76 4.85 -20.03
CA PHE A 281 7.79 5.77 -21.19
C PHE A 281 7.22 5.15 -22.48
N GLU A 282 7.26 3.82 -22.65
CA GLU A 282 6.76 3.08 -23.84
C GLU A 282 5.43 2.32 -23.60
N LEU A 283 4.55 2.80 -22.71
CA LEU A 283 3.23 2.18 -22.49
C LEU A 283 2.26 2.35 -23.68
N GLU A 284 2.56 1.75 -24.84
CA GLU A 284 1.56 1.02 -25.63
C GLU A 284 1.47 -0.39 -25.03
N CYS A 285 0.74 -0.48 -23.92
CA CYS A 285 0.58 -1.70 -23.13
C CYS A 285 -0.28 -2.72 -23.92
N VAL A 286 0.33 -3.56 -24.77
CA VAL A 286 -0.32 -4.80 -25.20
C VAL A 286 -0.19 -5.80 -24.07
N ARG A 287 -1.06 -5.64 -23.07
CA ARG A 287 -1.23 -6.61 -22.00
C ARG A 287 -1.67 -7.93 -22.64
N GLU A 288 -0.79 -8.93 -22.66
CA GLU A 288 -1.25 -10.31 -22.78
C GLU A 288 -2.06 -10.61 -21.51
N VAL A 289 -3.36 -10.33 -21.59
CA VAL A 289 -4.31 -10.69 -20.56
C VAL A 289 -4.31 -12.21 -20.55
N GLN A 290 -3.58 -12.81 -19.62
CA GLN A 290 -3.83 -14.19 -19.26
C GLN A 290 -5.31 -14.24 -18.87
N PRO A 291 -6.16 -14.92 -19.66
CA PRO A 291 -7.59 -14.90 -19.40
C PRO A 291 -7.78 -15.43 -17.98
N PRO A 292 -8.47 -14.69 -17.09
CA PRO A 292 -8.68 -15.15 -15.73
C PRO A 292 -9.35 -16.53 -15.79
N VAL A 293 -8.81 -17.48 -15.03
CA VAL A 293 -9.42 -18.80 -14.91
C VAL A 293 -10.84 -18.58 -14.40
N HIS A 294 -11.82 -18.93 -15.23
CA HIS A 294 -13.23 -18.81 -14.87
C HIS A 294 -13.59 -20.00 -13.99
N PHE A 295 -14.13 -19.71 -12.81
CA PHE A 295 -14.69 -20.72 -11.92
C PHE A 295 -16.21 -20.60 -11.98
N GLU A 296 -16.88 -21.74 -12.03
CA GLU A 296 -18.34 -21.79 -11.94
C GLU A 296 -18.76 -21.47 -10.51
N ALA A 297 -19.62 -20.46 -10.35
CA ALA A 297 -20.21 -20.13 -9.05
C ALA A 297 -21.18 -21.23 -8.63
N LEU A 298 -21.27 -21.52 -7.32
CA LEU A 298 -22.28 -22.44 -6.82
C LEU A 298 -23.61 -21.71 -6.67
N ASP A 299 -24.67 -22.24 -7.26
CA ASP A 299 -26.01 -21.68 -7.15
C ASP A 299 -26.57 -21.83 -5.72
N ILE A 300 -27.28 -20.79 -5.28
CA ILE A 300 -27.97 -20.73 -3.99
C ILE A 300 -29.43 -20.36 -4.25
N ASP A 301 -30.32 -21.35 -4.14
CA ASP A 301 -31.74 -21.14 -4.44
C ASP A 301 -32.59 -20.82 -3.20
N ARG A 302 -32.22 -21.29 -2.01
CA ARG A 302 -33.08 -21.24 -0.81
C ARG A 302 -32.28 -21.16 0.50
N LEU A 303 -32.88 -20.51 1.49
CA LEU A 303 -32.42 -20.52 2.87
C LEU A 303 -32.63 -21.92 3.47
N HIS A 304 -31.62 -22.43 4.17
CA HIS A 304 -31.74 -23.72 4.84
C HIS A 304 -32.80 -23.66 5.95
N HIS A 305 -33.63 -24.72 6.07
CA HIS A 305 -34.74 -24.76 7.03
C HIS A 305 -34.29 -24.49 8.47
N ASP A 306 -33.17 -25.08 8.89
CA ASP A 306 -32.64 -24.88 10.25
C ASP A 306 -32.07 -23.47 10.49
N ILE A 307 -31.59 -22.77 9.45
CA ILE A 307 -31.18 -21.36 9.58
C ILE A 307 -32.41 -20.47 9.69
N GLU A 308 -33.47 -20.77 8.93
CA GLU A 308 -34.77 -20.10 9.09
C GLU A 308 -35.32 -20.32 10.51
N LEU A 309 -35.32 -21.56 11.00
CA LEU A 309 -35.79 -21.91 12.33
C LEU A 309 -34.96 -21.21 13.42
N PHE A 310 -33.64 -21.16 13.26
CA PHE A 310 -32.77 -20.40 14.13
C PHE A 310 -33.12 -18.91 14.10
N GLY A 311 -33.31 -18.30 12.92
CA GLY A 311 -33.70 -16.90 12.78
C GLY A 311 -35.03 -16.56 13.46
N ARG A 312 -35.97 -17.51 13.53
CA ARG A 312 -37.29 -17.33 14.18
C ARG A 312 -37.28 -17.59 15.69
N THR A 313 -36.49 -18.56 16.15
CA THR A 313 -36.58 -19.09 17.53
C THR A 313 -35.34 -18.81 18.38
N GLY A 314 -34.20 -18.54 17.75
CA GLY A 314 -32.89 -18.43 18.38
C GLY A 314 -32.33 -19.74 18.94
N ILE A 315 -32.98 -20.88 18.67
CA ILE A 315 -32.59 -22.20 19.16
C ILE A 315 -31.79 -22.93 18.08
N VAL A 316 -30.67 -23.54 18.48
CA VAL A 316 -29.82 -24.36 17.61
C VAL A 316 -30.42 -25.76 17.48
N PRO A 317 -30.85 -26.20 16.29
CA PRO A 317 -31.36 -27.56 16.10
C PRO A 317 -30.25 -28.60 16.28
N ALA A 318 -30.53 -29.67 17.01
CA ALA A 318 -29.54 -30.72 17.27
C ALA A 318 -29.27 -31.52 16.00
N GLY A 319 -27.99 -31.68 15.64
CA GLY A 319 -27.58 -32.47 14.47
C GLY A 319 -27.84 -31.81 13.11
N SER A 320 -28.08 -30.50 13.08
CA SER A 320 -28.22 -29.75 11.83
C SER A 320 -26.95 -29.82 10.97
N ASP A 321 -27.12 -29.99 9.67
CA ASP A 321 -26.08 -29.88 8.64
C ASP A 321 -26.02 -28.48 8.01
N ALA A 322 -26.86 -27.56 8.48
CA ALA A 322 -26.99 -26.21 7.95
C ALA A 322 -25.81 -25.30 8.31
N PHE A 323 -25.13 -25.61 9.41
CA PHE A 323 -24.01 -24.86 9.93
C PHE A 323 -23.11 -25.78 10.76
N GLU A 324 -21.87 -25.39 10.92
CA GLU A 324 -20.89 -26.14 11.70
C GLU A 324 -20.08 -25.23 12.62
N PRO A 325 -19.47 -25.75 13.70
CA PRO A 325 -18.58 -24.97 14.55
C PRO A 325 -17.47 -24.30 13.72
N MET A 326 -17.14 -23.05 14.05
CA MET A 326 -16.14 -22.28 13.29
C MET A 326 -14.78 -22.99 13.15
N PHE A 327 -14.30 -23.67 14.19
CA PHE A 327 -13.05 -24.43 14.11
C PHE A 327 -13.14 -25.65 13.17
N SER A 328 -14.32 -26.25 13.02
CA SER A 328 -14.56 -27.31 12.03
C SER A 328 -14.52 -26.74 10.61
N ALA A 329 -15.11 -25.56 10.38
CA ALA A 329 -15.02 -24.86 9.10
C ALA A 329 -13.56 -24.49 8.76
N LEU A 330 -12.78 -23.99 9.73
CA LEU A 330 -11.35 -23.74 9.54
C LEU A 330 -10.58 -25.00 9.17
N GLN A 331 -10.89 -26.15 9.79
CA GLN A 331 -10.20 -27.41 9.51
C GLN A 331 -10.37 -27.88 8.06
N LYS A 332 -11.48 -27.53 7.41
CA LYS A 332 -11.78 -27.89 6.02
C LYS A 332 -11.14 -26.96 4.98
N THR A 333 -10.55 -25.84 5.39
CA THR A 333 -9.81 -24.93 4.49
C THR A 333 -8.53 -25.59 3.98
N ALA A 334 -7.99 -25.13 2.85
CA ALA A 334 -6.73 -25.67 2.32
C ALA A 334 -5.58 -25.47 3.32
N LEU A 335 -5.54 -24.33 4.01
CA LEU A 335 -4.59 -24.08 5.10
C LEU A 335 -4.83 -24.99 6.30
N GLY A 336 -6.09 -25.18 6.70
CA GLY A 336 -6.48 -26.09 7.78
C GLY A 336 -6.00 -27.52 7.55
N LEU A 337 -6.15 -28.03 6.33
CA LEU A 337 -5.64 -29.34 5.93
C LEU A 337 -4.12 -29.42 5.92
N LYS A 338 -3.42 -28.32 5.63
CA LYS A 338 -1.95 -28.25 5.63
C LYS A 338 -1.35 -28.28 7.05
N HIS A 339 -2.06 -27.76 8.04
CA HIS A 339 -1.52 -27.51 9.40
C HIS A 339 -1.71 -28.68 10.39
N ASP A 340 -2.09 -29.88 9.95
CA ASP A 340 -2.26 -31.10 10.75
C ASP A 340 -2.88 -30.89 12.15
N THR A 341 -4.21 -31.09 12.19
CA THR A 341 -5.11 -31.16 13.36
C THR A 341 -5.40 -29.81 14.05
N ILE A 342 -6.34 -29.05 13.49
CA ILE A 342 -7.17 -28.15 14.29
C ILE A 342 -7.97 -29.03 15.27
N ASN A 343 -7.84 -28.76 16.57
CA ASN A 343 -8.51 -29.51 17.65
C ASN A 343 -9.98 -29.08 17.79
N ALA A 344 -10.74 -29.08 16.69
CA ALA A 344 -12.11 -28.58 16.63
C ALA A 344 -13.05 -29.29 17.64
N ALA A 345 -12.76 -30.54 17.99
CA ALA A 345 -13.56 -31.32 18.95
C ALA A 345 -13.36 -30.93 20.42
N ASN A 346 -12.24 -30.26 20.77
CA ASN A 346 -11.89 -29.96 22.17
C ASN A 346 -12.38 -28.58 22.62
N ILE A 347 -12.76 -27.70 21.69
CA ILE A 347 -13.21 -26.34 21.99
C ILE A 347 -14.68 -26.22 21.62
N ARG A 348 -15.52 -25.98 22.63
CA ARG A 348 -16.93 -25.70 22.41
C ARG A 348 -17.09 -24.30 21.82
N ALA A 349 -17.18 -24.21 20.50
CA ALA A 349 -17.39 -22.94 19.82
C ALA A 349 -18.80 -22.39 20.09
N GLY A 350 -18.88 -21.10 20.41
CA GLY A 350 -20.14 -20.36 20.43
C GLY A 350 -20.51 -19.78 19.05
N LEU A 351 -19.52 -19.69 18.16
CA LEU A 351 -19.64 -19.25 16.78
C LEU A 351 -19.71 -20.44 15.81
N TYR A 352 -20.71 -20.41 14.95
CA TYR A 352 -20.93 -21.35 13.87
C TYR A 352 -20.79 -20.64 12.52
N VAL A 353 -20.54 -21.42 11.48
CA VAL A 353 -20.45 -20.96 10.10
C VAL A 353 -21.46 -21.75 9.30
N SER A 354 -22.34 -21.05 8.59
CA SER A 354 -23.30 -21.67 7.69
C SER A 354 -22.60 -22.46 6.59
N THR A 355 -23.21 -23.57 6.19
CA THR A 355 -22.70 -24.42 5.12
C THR A 355 -22.71 -23.69 3.77
N GLN A 356 -23.59 -22.70 3.56
CA GLN A 356 -23.57 -21.91 2.32
C GLN A 356 -22.46 -20.86 2.31
N PHE A 357 -22.08 -20.29 3.47
CA PHE A 357 -20.97 -19.34 3.55
C PHE A 357 -19.65 -19.92 3.02
N THR A 358 -19.43 -21.23 3.18
CA THR A 358 -18.22 -21.91 2.68
C THR A 358 -18.31 -22.34 1.20
N ARG A 359 -19.48 -22.20 0.56
CA ARG A 359 -19.76 -22.60 -0.83
C ARG A 359 -19.76 -21.40 -1.77
N THR A 360 -18.59 -21.06 -2.30
CA THR A 360 -18.43 -19.94 -3.24
C THR A 360 -18.33 -20.41 -4.69
N VAL A 361 -17.47 -21.38 -4.98
CA VAL A 361 -17.18 -21.85 -6.35
C VAL A 361 -17.10 -23.37 -6.41
N SER A 362 -17.40 -23.93 -7.58
CA SER A 362 -17.27 -25.36 -7.87
C SER A 362 -15.82 -25.73 -8.19
N VAL A 363 -15.16 -26.43 -7.26
CA VAL A 363 -13.74 -26.84 -7.37
C VAL A 363 -13.53 -28.25 -6.80
N MET A 364 -12.54 -28.99 -7.32
CA MET A 364 -12.24 -30.38 -6.90
C MET A 364 -11.58 -30.51 -5.51
N GLY A 365 -11.36 -29.40 -4.81
CA GLY A 365 -10.80 -29.39 -3.46
C GLY A 365 -10.84 -27.99 -2.85
N PRO A 366 -10.47 -27.84 -1.56
CA PRO A 366 -10.49 -26.55 -0.88
C PRO A 366 -9.61 -25.53 -1.60
N ASN A 367 -10.15 -24.33 -1.82
CA ASN A 367 -9.44 -23.23 -2.44
C ASN A 367 -9.67 -21.94 -1.65
N ASP A 368 -8.69 -21.61 -0.81
CA ASP A 368 -8.81 -20.51 0.14
C ASP A 368 -8.78 -19.11 -0.52
N ASN A 369 -8.57 -19.03 -1.84
CA ASN A 369 -8.72 -17.77 -2.57
C ASN A 369 -10.16 -17.28 -2.62
N PHE A 370 -11.13 -18.17 -2.37
CA PHE A 370 -12.57 -17.88 -2.43
C PHE A 370 -13.23 -17.82 -1.05
N LEU A 371 -12.44 -17.67 0.03
CA LEU A 371 -12.97 -17.45 1.37
C LEU A 371 -13.74 -16.13 1.41
N ARG A 372 -15.00 -16.20 1.85
CA ARG A 372 -15.85 -15.03 1.97
C ARG A 372 -15.40 -14.14 3.15
N PRO A 373 -15.50 -12.81 3.01
CA PRO A 373 -15.40 -11.92 4.14
C PRO A 373 -16.59 -12.14 5.09
N CYS A 374 -16.34 -12.08 6.40
CA CYS A 374 -17.39 -12.22 7.40
C CYS A 374 -18.11 -10.88 7.53
N HIS A 375 -19.26 -10.71 6.87
CA HIS A 375 -20.03 -9.47 6.92
C HIS A 375 -21.31 -9.55 7.73
N TRP A 376 -21.89 -10.74 7.83
CA TRP A 376 -23.23 -10.95 8.38
C TRP A 376 -23.19 -12.01 9.46
N ILE A 377 -23.67 -11.65 10.65
CA ILE A 377 -23.70 -12.54 11.80
C ILE A 377 -25.12 -12.61 12.31
N LEU A 378 -25.73 -13.79 12.23
CA LEU A 378 -27.02 -14.06 12.85
C LEU A 378 -26.79 -14.44 14.31
N TRP A 379 -27.20 -13.56 15.22
CA TRP A 379 -26.96 -13.65 16.65
C TRP A 379 -28.24 -13.94 17.42
N SER A 380 -28.22 -14.91 18.33
CA SER A 380 -29.32 -15.20 19.25
C SER A 380 -29.04 -14.64 20.64
N SER A 381 -29.90 -13.75 21.11
CA SER A 381 -29.82 -13.17 22.45
C SER A 381 -30.19 -14.17 23.56
N THR A 382 -30.94 -15.23 23.23
CA THR A 382 -31.37 -16.29 24.17
C THR A 382 -30.29 -17.35 24.38
N THR A 383 -29.80 -17.95 23.29
CA THR A 383 -28.80 -19.03 23.37
C THR A 383 -27.37 -18.52 23.42
N LYS A 384 -27.15 -17.23 23.14
CA LYS A 384 -25.82 -16.61 23.01
C LYS A 384 -24.99 -17.32 21.94
N VAL A 385 -25.61 -17.68 20.82
CA VAL A 385 -24.95 -18.32 19.68
C VAL A 385 -24.91 -17.36 18.50
N GLY A 386 -23.77 -17.31 17.80
CA GLY A 386 -23.62 -16.55 16.57
C GLY A 386 -23.42 -17.49 15.38
N ILE A 387 -24.03 -17.18 14.24
CA ILE A 387 -23.84 -17.90 12.98
C ILE A 387 -23.36 -16.92 11.91
N VAL A 388 -22.19 -17.15 11.33
CA VAL A 388 -21.74 -16.40 10.15
C VAL A 388 -22.52 -16.91 8.93
N VAL A 389 -23.24 -16.01 8.28
CA VAL A 389 -24.10 -16.32 7.14
C VAL A 389 -23.59 -15.66 5.87
N SER A 390 -23.87 -16.28 4.73
CA SER A 390 -23.58 -15.70 3.41
C SER A 390 -24.45 -14.45 3.14
N PRO A 391 -24.04 -13.54 2.25
CA PRO A 391 -24.88 -12.43 1.80
C PRO A 391 -26.26 -12.87 1.27
N GLU A 392 -26.32 -14.00 0.58
CA GLU A 392 -27.52 -14.59 0.01
C GLU A 392 -28.47 -15.07 1.11
N GLU A 393 -27.95 -15.75 2.14
CA GLU A 393 -28.73 -16.12 3.33
C GLU A 393 -29.17 -14.88 4.12
N ALA A 394 -28.30 -13.87 4.25
CA ALA A 394 -28.61 -12.63 4.93
C ALA A 394 -29.79 -11.90 4.28
N ASP A 395 -29.83 -11.82 2.94
CA ASP A 395 -30.94 -11.23 2.19
C ASP A 395 -32.27 -11.93 2.48
N LEU A 396 -32.26 -13.27 2.50
CA LEU A 396 -33.44 -14.08 2.82
C LEU A 396 -33.85 -14.00 4.31
N LEU A 397 -32.91 -13.75 5.22
CA LEU A 397 -33.15 -13.58 6.65
C LEU A 397 -33.77 -12.23 7.01
N ILE A 398 -33.44 -11.16 6.27
CA ILE A 398 -33.95 -9.81 6.51
C ILE A 398 -35.49 -9.76 6.63
N PRO A 399 -36.30 -10.29 5.68
CA PRO A 399 -37.75 -10.25 5.80
C PRO A 399 -38.28 -11.10 6.96
N ILE A 400 -37.61 -12.19 7.33
CA ILE A 400 -37.98 -13.03 8.48
C ILE A 400 -37.79 -12.25 9.78
N LEU A 401 -36.66 -11.56 9.91
CA LEU A 401 -36.26 -10.80 11.10
C LEU A 401 -37.01 -9.47 11.23
N ARG A 402 -37.50 -8.90 10.11
CA ARG A 402 -38.33 -7.68 10.08
C ARG A 402 -39.83 -7.94 10.26
N GLY A 403 -40.26 -9.19 10.43
CA GLY A 403 -41.67 -9.55 10.55
C GLY A 403 -42.41 -8.72 11.62
N ALA A 404 -43.58 -8.19 11.25
CA ALA A 404 -44.27 -7.07 11.93
C ALA A 404 -44.81 -7.31 13.36
N ASN A 405 -44.51 -8.45 14.01
CA ASN A 405 -45.14 -8.87 15.27
C ASN A 405 -44.16 -9.35 16.35
N ILE A 406 -42.90 -8.94 16.32
CA ILE A 406 -41.91 -9.37 17.32
C ILE A 406 -41.72 -8.25 18.36
N GLU A 407 -42.49 -8.28 19.45
CA GLU A 407 -42.37 -7.32 20.57
C GLU A 407 -40.98 -7.35 21.24
N ALA A 408 -40.32 -8.51 21.22
CA ALA A 408 -38.98 -8.70 21.75
C ALA A 408 -38.17 -9.61 20.79
N PRO A 409 -37.34 -9.03 19.91
CA PRO A 409 -36.58 -9.84 18.97
C PRO A 409 -35.51 -10.69 19.66
N ILE A 410 -35.57 -11.98 19.37
CA ILE A 410 -34.64 -12.97 19.92
C ILE A 410 -33.36 -13.03 19.09
N CYS A 411 -33.51 -12.96 17.76
CA CYS A 411 -32.41 -12.99 16.81
C CYS A 411 -32.17 -11.64 16.16
N HIS A 412 -30.90 -11.37 15.88
CA HIS A 412 -30.43 -10.14 15.26
C HIS A 412 -29.41 -10.48 14.18
N LEU A 413 -29.57 -9.90 13.00
CA LEU A 413 -28.58 -9.94 11.94
C LEU A 413 -27.67 -8.72 12.07
N ILE A 414 -26.43 -8.95 12.51
CA ILE A 414 -25.43 -7.92 12.80
C ILE A 414 -24.50 -7.75 11.60
N VAL A 415 -24.24 -6.50 11.23
CA VAL A 415 -23.22 -6.14 10.23
C VAL A 415 -21.85 -6.10 10.90
N TYR A 416 -20.87 -6.74 10.27
CA TYR A 416 -19.50 -6.80 10.78
C TYR A 416 -18.47 -6.51 9.69
N ALA A 417 -17.37 -5.90 10.12
CA ALA A 417 -16.15 -5.78 9.35
C ALA A 417 -14.99 -6.04 10.29
N ALA A 418 -14.08 -6.95 9.93
CA ALA A 418 -12.93 -7.26 10.76
C ALA A 418 -11.99 -6.03 10.86
N PRO A 419 -11.68 -5.54 12.08
CA PRO A 419 -10.75 -4.44 12.26
C PRO A 419 -9.35 -4.74 11.71
N ILE A 420 -8.97 -4.06 10.62
CA ILE A 420 -7.62 -4.11 10.03
C ILE A 420 -6.80 -2.85 10.28
N THR A 421 -7.43 -1.78 10.76
CA THR A 421 -6.81 -0.55 11.24
C THR A 421 -7.38 -0.18 12.60
N LEU A 422 -6.71 0.71 13.33
CA LEU A 422 -7.16 1.17 14.65
C LEU A 422 -8.55 1.84 14.60
N HIS A 423 -8.83 2.64 13.57
CA HIS A 423 -10.11 3.34 13.40
C HIS A 423 -11.30 2.40 13.15
N MET A 424 -11.03 1.14 12.78
CA MET A 424 -12.08 0.14 12.56
C MET A 424 -12.51 -0.58 13.85
N LEU A 425 -11.90 -0.29 15.01
CA LEU A 425 -12.28 -0.90 16.29
C LEU A 425 -13.76 -0.70 16.65
N GLN A 426 -14.41 0.34 16.14
CA GLN A 426 -15.86 0.54 16.30
C GLN A 426 -16.73 -0.61 15.73
N PHE A 427 -16.21 -1.41 14.79
CA PHE A 427 -16.93 -2.58 14.27
C PHE A 427 -16.79 -3.82 15.16
N ASN A 428 -15.94 -3.74 16.17
CA ASN A 428 -15.58 -4.86 17.02
C ASN A 428 -16.58 -5.11 18.16
N THR A 429 -17.36 -4.09 18.52
CA THR A 429 -18.40 -4.11 19.55
C THR A 429 -19.68 -4.81 19.11
N LEU A 430 -19.80 -5.15 17.81
CA LEU A 430 -20.94 -5.86 17.21
C LEU A 430 -22.30 -5.17 17.43
N ASP A 431 -22.30 -3.86 17.59
CA ASP A 431 -23.49 -3.03 17.79
C ASP A 431 -23.63 -1.90 16.75
N TYR A 432 -22.71 -1.81 15.77
CA TYR A 432 -22.71 -0.80 14.73
C TYR A 432 -24.03 -0.74 13.96
N TYR A 433 -24.53 -1.89 13.51
CA TYR A 433 -25.84 -2.01 12.87
C TYR A 433 -26.38 -3.43 12.99
N ALA A 434 -27.65 -3.56 13.37
CA ALA A 434 -28.33 -4.85 13.50
C ALA A 434 -29.78 -4.79 13.05
N ILE A 435 -30.26 -5.88 12.46
CA ILE A 435 -31.65 -6.06 12.03
C ILE A 435 -32.27 -7.28 12.74
N PRO A 436 -33.32 -7.09 13.55
CA PRO A 436 -33.78 -5.83 14.13
C PRO A 436 -32.73 -5.23 15.09
N PRO A 437 -32.89 -3.95 15.50
CA PRO A 437 -31.95 -3.28 16.38
C PRO A 437 -31.69 -4.05 17.68
N LEU A 438 -30.43 -4.05 18.12
CA LEU A 438 -30.04 -4.59 19.42
C LEU A 438 -30.55 -3.69 20.55
N SER A 439 -30.71 -4.25 21.74
CA SER A 439 -30.98 -3.47 22.96
C SER A 439 -29.84 -2.48 23.23
N SER A 440 -30.16 -1.29 23.73
CA SER A 440 -29.14 -0.30 24.16
C SER A 440 -28.23 -0.79 25.29
N LYS A 441 -28.59 -1.90 25.96
CA LYS A 441 -27.79 -2.56 27.00
C LYS A 441 -26.96 -3.73 26.45
N PHE A 442 -27.00 -3.98 25.15
CA PHE A 442 -26.25 -5.07 24.56
C PHE A 442 -24.75 -4.85 24.74
N LYS A 443 -24.06 -5.91 25.13
CA LYS A 443 -22.61 -6.00 25.14
C LYS A 443 -22.22 -7.30 24.48
N SER A 444 -21.40 -7.22 23.43
CA SER A 444 -20.87 -8.40 22.76
C SER A 444 -20.06 -9.24 23.75
N PRO A 445 -20.32 -10.55 23.87
CA PRO A 445 -19.46 -11.41 24.68
C PRO A 445 -18.03 -11.43 24.13
N THR A 446 -17.03 -11.37 25.01
CA THR A 446 -15.60 -11.38 24.63
C THR A 446 -15.25 -12.59 23.76
N TRP A 447 -15.78 -13.77 24.07
CA TRP A 447 -15.55 -14.97 23.26
C TRP A 447 -16.06 -14.81 21.82
N LEU A 448 -17.16 -14.07 21.60
CA LEU A 448 -17.72 -13.84 20.28
C LEU A 448 -16.80 -12.91 19.48
N LYS A 449 -16.33 -11.81 20.09
CA LYS A 449 -15.35 -10.89 19.50
C LYS A 449 -14.09 -11.65 19.05
N VAL A 450 -13.59 -12.54 19.92
CA VAL A 450 -12.35 -13.31 19.67
C VAL A 450 -12.53 -14.40 18.62
N GLU A 451 -13.54 -15.27 18.74
CA GLU A 451 -13.79 -16.33 17.76
C GLU A 451 -14.02 -15.75 16.36
N LEU A 452 -14.88 -14.75 16.26
CA LEU A 452 -15.16 -14.06 15.01
C LEU A 452 -13.92 -13.34 14.47
N GLY A 453 -13.16 -12.68 15.35
CA GLY A 453 -11.93 -11.99 15.00
C GLY A 453 -10.89 -12.93 14.40
N ILE A 454 -10.68 -14.10 15.01
CA ILE A 454 -9.78 -15.14 14.51
C ILE A 454 -10.26 -15.62 13.13
N PHE A 455 -11.54 -16.00 13.01
CA PHE A 455 -12.09 -16.51 11.75
C PHE A 455 -12.04 -15.47 10.63
N ALA A 456 -12.34 -14.21 10.94
CA ALA A 456 -12.40 -13.14 9.97
C ALA A 456 -11.03 -12.57 9.56
N GLY A 457 -9.97 -12.92 10.30
CA GLY A 457 -8.59 -12.42 10.10
C GLY A 457 -8.39 -11.00 10.63
N ARG A 458 -8.99 -10.65 11.77
CA ARG A 458 -8.87 -9.33 12.42
C ARG A 458 -7.42 -9.09 12.86
N LEU A 459 -6.96 -7.83 12.78
CA LEU A 459 -5.61 -7.42 13.17
C LEU A 459 -5.58 -6.57 14.45
N TYR A 460 -6.61 -5.75 14.68
CA TYR A 460 -6.73 -4.87 15.85
C TYR A 460 -7.85 -5.38 16.77
N PHE A 461 -7.62 -5.35 18.08
CA PHE A 461 -8.57 -5.76 19.13
C PHE A 461 -8.41 -4.86 20.36
N GLU A 462 -9.35 -4.94 21.30
CA GLU A 462 -9.29 -4.19 22.58
C GLU A 462 -8.59 -5.00 23.67
N TRP A 463 -7.92 -4.34 24.63
CA TRP A 463 -7.10 -5.01 25.64
C TRP A 463 -7.85 -6.06 26.48
N ASP A 464 -9.15 -5.88 26.72
CA ASP A 464 -10.01 -6.82 27.44
C ASP A 464 -10.12 -8.20 26.76
N GLU A 465 -9.78 -8.29 25.48
CA GLU A 465 -9.79 -9.53 24.70
C GLU A 465 -8.48 -10.31 24.77
N TYR A 466 -7.38 -9.67 25.18
CA TYR A 466 -6.03 -10.22 25.08
C TYR A 466 -5.90 -11.58 25.79
N GLU A 467 -6.36 -11.68 27.04
CA GLU A 467 -6.32 -12.92 27.81
C GLU A 467 -7.12 -14.05 27.12
N THR A 468 -8.28 -13.70 26.55
CA THR A 468 -9.13 -14.67 25.84
C THR A 468 -8.46 -15.14 24.54
N ILE A 469 -7.81 -14.25 23.79
CA ILE A 469 -7.05 -14.61 22.59
C ILE A 469 -5.92 -15.57 22.97
N MET A 470 -5.15 -15.25 24.02
CA MET A 470 -4.05 -16.09 24.49
C MET A 470 -4.54 -17.47 24.95
N TRP A 471 -5.72 -17.55 25.58
CA TRP A 471 -6.35 -18.82 25.95
C TRP A 471 -6.65 -19.71 24.74
N TYR A 472 -7.22 -19.17 23.65
CA TYR A 472 -7.45 -19.93 22.41
C TYR A 472 -6.14 -20.40 21.76
N LEU A 473 -5.06 -19.63 21.94
CA LEU A 473 -3.71 -19.99 21.50
C LEU A 473 -3.02 -20.99 22.44
N GLY A 474 -3.69 -21.43 23.51
CA GLY A 474 -3.13 -22.35 24.51
C GLY A 474 -2.01 -21.75 25.35
N MET A 475 -1.95 -20.43 25.47
CA MET A 475 -0.98 -19.71 26.27
C MET A 475 -1.61 -19.35 27.63
N ARG A 476 -0.81 -19.36 28.71
CA ARG A 476 -1.23 -18.93 30.05
C ARG A 476 -0.22 -17.93 30.60
N GLN A 477 -0.70 -17.03 31.44
CA GLN A 477 0.15 -16.11 32.18
C GLN A 477 1.13 -16.90 33.08
N SER A 478 2.40 -16.51 33.06
CA SER A 478 3.45 -17.05 33.91
C SER A 478 3.16 -16.73 35.37
N GLN A 479 3.48 -17.65 36.29
CA GLN A 479 3.34 -17.38 37.73
C GLN A 479 4.45 -16.48 38.28
N ASN A 480 5.52 -16.26 37.51
CA ASN A 480 6.72 -15.55 37.93
C ASN A 480 6.80 -14.11 37.38
N ASP A 481 6.07 -13.82 36.31
CA ASP A 481 6.04 -12.51 35.65
C ASP A 481 4.65 -12.27 35.05
N ASP A 482 3.95 -11.24 35.52
CA ASP A 482 2.60 -10.88 35.08
C ASP A 482 2.56 -10.48 33.58
N GLY A 483 3.70 -10.14 32.97
CA GLY A 483 3.80 -9.80 31.55
C GLY A 483 4.12 -10.98 30.61
N GLU A 484 4.54 -12.12 31.15
CA GLU A 484 5.04 -13.25 30.35
C GLU A 484 3.95 -14.31 30.15
N TYR A 485 3.70 -14.71 28.89
CA TYR A 485 2.79 -15.80 28.56
C TYR A 485 3.57 -17.05 28.13
N VAL A 486 3.33 -18.17 28.81
CA VAL A 486 3.98 -19.46 28.57
C VAL A 486 3.00 -20.47 27.97
N PRO A 487 3.48 -21.41 27.13
CA PRO A 487 2.64 -22.49 26.61
C PRO A 487 2.01 -23.31 27.74
N SER A 488 0.69 -23.45 27.73
CA SER A 488 -0.05 -24.35 28.62
C SER A 488 -0.21 -25.75 28.01
N ASN A 489 -0.73 -26.72 28.78
CA ASN A 489 -0.94 -28.08 28.28
C ASN A 489 -1.68 -28.07 26.93
N ARG A 490 -1.13 -28.75 25.92
CA ARG A 490 -1.54 -28.73 24.49
C ARG A 490 -3.02 -29.01 24.20
N ASN A 491 -3.81 -29.45 25.17
CA ASN A 491 -5.23 -29.77 25.02
C ASN A 491 -6.16 -28.55 25.04
N THR A 492 -5.67 -27.34 25.32
CA THR A 492 -6.48 -26.11 25.36
C THR A 492 -6.40 -25.27 24.08
N ALA A 493 -5.36 -25.43 23.27
CA ALA A 493 -5.18 -24.69 22.03
C ALA A 493 -6.09 -25.19 20.91
N PHE A 494 -6.55 -24.28 20.04
CA PHE A 494 -7.37 -24.65 18.88
C PHE A 494 -6.60 -25.42 17.79
N SER A 495 -5.27 -25.37 17.80
CA SER A 495 -4.39 -26.06 16.85
C SER A 495 -3.14 -26.58 17.57
N THR A 496 -2.47 -27.57 16.99
CA THR A 496 -1.18 -28.10 17.49
C THR A 496 -0.06 -27.04 17.47
N LYS A 497 -0.12 -26.11 16.50
CA LYS A 497 0.80 -24.97 16.33
C LYS A 497 -0.01 -23.68 16.11
N PRO A 498 -0.69 -23.18 17.16
CA PRO A 498 -1.72 -22.15 17.00
C PRO A 498 -1.17 -20.80 16.52
N LEU A 499 0.03 -20.40 16.95
CA LEU A 499 0.68 -19.17 16.49
C LEU A 499 1.06 -19.24 15.01
N ALA A 500 1.64 -20.36 14.56
CA ALA A 500 2.02 -20.55 13.16
C ALA A 500 0.79 -20.64 12.24
N PHE A 501 -0.26 -21.34 12.69
CA PHE A 501 -1.52 -21.37 11.96
C PHE A 501 -2.13 -19.98 11.84
N LEU A 502 -2.19 -19.23 12.95
CA LEU A 502 -2.77 -17.89 12.97
C LEU A 502 -1.97 -16.94 12.07
N HIS A 503 -0.64 -17.02 12.08
CA HIS A 503 0.21 -16.25 11.18
C HIS A 503 -0.12 -16.52 9.70
N ASP A 504 -0.15 -17.78 9.29
CA ASP A 504 -0.46 -18.16 7.90
C ASP A 504 -1.91 -17.80 7.53
N TRP A 505 -2.85 -17.91 8.48
CA TRP A 505 -4.25 -17.54 8.30
C TRP A 505 -4.40 -16.03 8.09
N LEU A 506 -3.69 -15.21 8.87
CA LEU A 506 -3.69 -13.76 8.69
C LEU A 506 -3.08 -13.38 7.34
N ALA A 507 -1.96 -13.98 6.94
CA ALA A 507 -1.36 -13.76 5.62
C ALA A 507 -2.31 -14.10 4.47
N LEU A 508 -3.09 -15.17 4.62
CA LEU A 508 -4.10 -15.60 3.67
C LEU A 508 -5.29 -14.62 3.59
N ARG A 509 -5.79 -14.16 4.74
CA ARG A 509 -6.94 -13.24 4.86
C ARG A 509 -6.58 -11.77 4.54
N ARG A 510 -5.29 -11.42 4.60
CA ARG A 510 -4.74 -10.06 4.43
C ARG A 510 -3.63 -10.03 3.39
N LYS A 511 -3.90 -10.62 2.22
CA LYS A 511 -2.96 -10.67 1.09
C LYS A 511 -2.33 -9.29 0.85
N ARG A 512 -1.00 -9.24 0.74
CA ARG A 512 -0.20 -8.03 0.44
C ARG A 512 -0.17 -6.96 1.53
N LEU A 513 -0.70 -7.23 2.72
CA LEU A 513 -0.58 -6.32 3.86
C LEU A 513 0.48 -6.86 4.82
N ASP A 514 1.41 -6.01 5.22
CA ASP A 514 2.25 -6.30 6.40
C ASP A 514 1.42 -6.05 7.67
N PHE A 515 1.36 -7.05 8.53
CA PHE A 515 0.63 -7.01 9.80
C PHE A 515 1.53 -7.20 11.01
N GLU A 516 2.86 -7.27 10.86
CA GLU A 516 3.79 -7.46 11.98
C GLU A 516 3.76 -6.32 13.02
N HIS A 517 3.32 -5.13 12.59
CA HIS A 517 3.18 -3.93 13.40
C HIS A 517 1.75 -3.69 13.93
N THR A 518 0.97 -4.77 14.12
CA THR A 518 -0.39 -4.74 14.67
C THR A 518 -0.46 -5.52 15.99
N PRO A 519 -1.51 -5.35 16.82
CA PRO A 519 -1.71 -6.16 18.02
C PRO A 519 -1.63 -7.67 17.78
N MET A 520 -2.31 -8.17 16.74
CA MET A 520 -2.26 -9.59 16.37
C MET A 520 -0.88 -9.98 15.82
N GLY A 521 -0.22 -9.08 15.10
CA GLY A 521 1.17 -9.24 14.66
C GLY A 521 2.14 -9.43 15.81
N PHE A 522 1.98 -8.67 16.89
CA PHE A 522 2.79 -8.80 18.09
C PHE A 522 2.57 -10.16 18.78
N ILE A 523 1.30 -10.61 18.87
CA ILE A 523 0.97 -11.93 19.43
C ILE A 523 1.67 -13.06 18.67
N ILE A 524 1.53 -13.10 17.33
CA ILE A 524 2.08 -14.21 16.52
C ILE A 524 3.60 -14.18 16.40
N THR A 525 4.22 -13.00 16.53
CA THR A 525 5.69 -12.86 16.52
C THR A 525 6.32 -12.98 17.91
N GLY A 526 5.50 -13.12 18.96
CA GLY A 526 5.97 -13.22 20.35
C GLY A 526 6.56 -11.92 20.89
N LYS A 527 6.20 -10.76 20.31
CA LYS A 527 6.60 -9.45 20.82
C LYS A 527 5.79 -9.12 22.08
N PRO A 528 6.39 -8.49 23.10
CA PRO A 528 5.69 -8.14 24.33
C PRO A 528 4.57 -7.13 24.05
N LEU A 529 3.43 -7.32 24.70
CA LEU A 529 2.25 -6.48 24.55
C LEU A 529 1.73 -6.11 25.95
N SER A 530 1.45 -4.83 26.19
CA SER A 530 0.92 -4.33 27.47
C SER A 530 -0.32 -3.45 27.25
N ALA A 531 -1.10 -3.24 28.31
CA ALA A 531 -2.27 -2.37 28.27
C ALA A 531 -1.92 -0.92 27.86
N ASP A 532 -0.72 -0.47 28.20
CA ASP A 532 -0.23 0.88 27.89
C ASP A 532 0.33 1.02 26.46
N HIS A 533 0.32 -0.06 25.66
CA HIS A 533 0.81 -0.01 24.29
C HIS A 533 -0.02 0.99 23.45
N PRO A 534 0.59 1.76 22.54
CA PRO A 534 -0.13 2.74 21.69
C PRO A 534 -1.31 2.17 20.91
N PHE A 535 -1.35 0.86 20.67
CA PHE A 535 -2.48 0.19 20.02
C PHE A 535 -3.78 0.23 20.83
N PHE A 536 -3.69 0.34 22.15
CA PHE A 536 -4.84 0.34 23.07
C PHE A 536 -5.09 1.70 23.70
N SER A 537 -4.29 2.70 23.34
CA SER A 537 -4.56 4.08 23.71
C SER A 537 -5.83 4.54 22.99
N ALA A 538 -6.82 5.00 23.75
CA ALA A 538 -8.03 5.56 23.17
C ALA A 538 -7.62 6.70 22.21
N PRO A 539 -8.19 6.78 20.99
CA PRO A 539 -8.04 7.99 20.19
C PRO A 539 -8.52 9.15 21.06
N LYS A 540 -7.66 10.17 21.25
CA LYS A 540 -8.11 11.42 21.84
C LYS A 540 -9.25 11.90 20.94
N ASN A 541 -10.47 11.90 21.48
CA ASN A 541 -11.53 12.69 20.90
C ASN A 541 -11.06 14.14 20.99
N ASP A 542 -10.52 14.66 19.89
CA ASP A 542 -10.56 16.09 19.66
C ASP A 542 -12.04 16.43 19.48
N GLU A 543 -12.73 16.63 20.61
CA GLU A 543 -14.00 17.31 20.66
C GLU A 543 -13.74 18.74 20.18
N ASP A 544 -13.90 18.95 18.88
CA ASP A 544 -14.31 20.24 18.35
C ASP A 544 -15.64 20.60 19.03
N ASN A 545 -15.52 21.38 20.11
CA ASN A 545 -16.60 22.13 20.74
C ASN A 545 -17.09 23.21 19.77
N ASP A 546 -17.72 22.84 18.66
CA ASP A 546 -18.53 23.77 17.87
C ASP A 546 -19.55 23.08 16.95
N THR A 547 -20.54 22.40 17.53
CA THR A 547 -21.83 22.21 16.84
C THR A 547 -22.99 22.34 17.82
N GLY A 548 -23.70 23.46 17.71
CA GLY A 548 -25.04 23.63 18.29
C GLY A 548 -26.05 22.62 17.71
N PRO A 549 -27.23 22.47 18.35
CA PRO A 549 -28.15 21.39 18.03
C PRO A 549 -28.78 21.59 16.65
N LEU A 550 -28.47 20.69 15.71
CA LEU A 550 -29.16 20.58 14.43
C LEU A 550 -30.54 19.94 14.65
N SER A 551 -31.58 20.76 14.53
CA SER A 551 -32.97 20.30 14.49
C SER A 551 -33.21 19.37 13.31
N ALA A 552 -33.88 18.24 13.58
CA ALA A 552 -34.40 17.35 12.58
C ALA A 552 -35.32 18.09 11.59
N ALA A 553 -34.89 18.21 10.34
CA ALA A 553 -35.75 18.57 9.23
C ALA A 553 -36.36 17.29 8.65
N HIS A 554 -37.62 17.03 9.03
CA HIS A 554 -38.57 16.36 8.15
C HIS A 554 -38.65 17.11 6.82
N VAL A 555 -38.54 16.40 5.68
CA VAL A 555 -39.42 16.57 4.51
C VAL A 555 -39.19 15.36 3.57
N PRO A 556 -40.09 15.11 2.61
CA PRO A 556 -41.38 14.42 2.69
C PRO A 556 -41.34 12.95 2.27
#